data_AF-A0A9E2NC88-F1
#
_entry.id   AF-A0A9E2NC88-F1
#
_cell.length_a   1.000
_cell.length_b   1.000
_cell.length_c   1.000
_cell.angle_alpha   90.00
_cell.angle_beta   90.00
_cell.angle_gamma   90.00
#
_symmetry.space_group_name_H-M   'P 1'
#
loop_
_entity.id
_entity.type
_entity.pdbx_description
1 polymer ?
#
loop_
_entity_poly.entity_id
_entity_poly.type
_entity_poly.pdbx_seq_one_letter_code
_entity_poly.pdbx_strand_id
1 'polypeptide(L)' 'VFVSKRGQGTGYSGIENPLFYKDNTRMFYGDAKASLGELLSRIS' A
#
# COMPACT_ATOMS: atom_id res chain seq x y z
N VAL A 1 8.13 5.56 -4.36
CA VAL A 1 7.16 4.47 -4.65
C VAL A 1 6.11 4.47 -3.54
N PHE A 2 4.84 4.32 -3.89
CA PHE A 2 3.76 4.16 -2.91
C PHE A 2 3.17 2.76 -3.01
N VAL A 3 3.01 2.08 -1.88
CA VAL A 3 2.48 0.72 -1.82
C VAL A 3 1.19 0.74 -1.02
N SER A 4 0.07 0.41 -1.66
CA SER A 4 -1.25 0.30 -1.02
C SER A 4 -1.54 -1.15 -0.62
N LYS A 5 -1.73 -1.44 0.67
CA LYS A 5 -2.09 -2.77 1.17
C LYS A 5 -2.83 -2.72 2.51
N ARG A 6 -3.55 -3.77 2.87
CA ARG A 6 -4.35 -3.81 4.11
C ARG A 6 -3.54 -3.94 5.41
N GLY A 7 -2.32 -4.47 5.36
CA GLY A 7 -1.51 -4.73 6.55
C GLY A 7 -0.13 -5.28 6.20
N GLN A 8 0.56 -5.95 7.12
CA GLN A 8 1.94 -6.46 6.90
C GLN A 8 2.02 -7.85 6.25
N GLY A 9 0.88 -8.51 5.98
CA GLY A 9 0.86 -9.86 5.39
C GLY A 9 1.62 -10.01 4.08
N THR A 10 2.11 -11.23 3.84
CA THR A 10 2.80 -11.66 2.62
C THR A 10 1.82 -11.93 1.49
N GLY A 11 2.33 -11.90 0.25
CA GLY A 11 1.56 -12.30 -0.92
C GLY A 11 1.39 -13.81 -1.03
N TYR A 12 0.89 -14.27 -2.17
CA TYR A 12 0.66 -15.69 -2.46
C TYR A 12 1.90 -16.57 -2.23
N SER A 13 3.08 -16.10 -2.62
CA SER A 13 4.34 -16.83 -2.47
C SER A 13 4.85 -16.94 -1.04
N GLY A 14 4.22 -16.29 -0.06
CA GLY A 14 4.64 -16.34 1.35
C GLY A 14 5.98 -15.65 1.66
N ILE A 15 6.59 -14.99 0.67
CA ILE A 15 7.87 -14.29 0.81
C ILE A 15 7.61 -12.80 0.99
N GLU A 16 8.41 -12.18 1.86
CA GLU A 16 8.37 -10.75 2.12
C GLU A 16 9.06 -9.94 0.99
N ASN A 17 8.50 -8.78 0.64
CA ASN A 17 9.03 -7.97 -0.45
C ASN A 17 10.09 -6.98 0.08
N PRO A 18 11.36 -7.08 -0.35
CA PRO A 18 12.43 -6.18 0.10
C PRO A 18 12.18 -4.70 -0.23
N LEU A 19 11.31 -4.40 -1.21
CA LEU A 19 10.96 -3.03 -1.57
C LEU A 19 10.22 -2.29 -0.46
N PHE A 20 9.56 -2.99 0.47
CA PHE A 20 8.81 -2.39 1.57
C PHE A 20 9.70 -1.65 2.58
N TYR A 21 11.00 -1.96 2.61
CA TYR A 21 11.97 -1.39 3.55
C TYR A 21 12.89 -0.33 2.94
N LYS A 22 12.73 -0.02 1.65
CA LYS A 22 13.54 1.02 1.02
C LYS A 22 13.03 2.40 1.45
N ASP A 23 13.95 3.32 1.70
CA ASP A 23 13.63 4.70 2.12
C ASP A 23 12.76 5.46 1.09
N ASN A 24 12.85 5.08 -0.19
CA ASN A 24 12.05 5.66 -1.27
C ASN A 24 10.67 5.01 -1.40
N THR A 25 10.31 4.06 -0.54
CA THR A 25 9.01 3.40 -0.51
C THR A 25 8.19 3.89 0.68
N ARG A 26 6.97 4.33 0.40
CA ARG A 26 5.99 4.73 1.42
C ARG A 26 4.84 3.73 1.43
N MET A 27 4.54 3.21 2.61
CA MET A 27 3.44 2.27 2.82
C MET A 27 2.15 3.04 3.12
N PHE A 28 1.08 2.71 2.40
CA PHE A 28 -0.25 3.28 2.60
C PHE A 28 -1.20 2.14 2.98
N TYR A 29 -1.58 2.10 4.25
CA TYR A 29 -2.39 1.02 4.79
C TYR A 29 -3.88 1.32 4.69
N GLY A 30 -4.65 0.37 4.16
CA GLY A 30 -6.10 0.50 4.03
C GLY A 30 -6.71 -0.48 3.03
N ASP A 31 -8.04 -0.46 2.95
CA ASP A 31 -8.77 -1.11 1.86
C ASP A 31 -8.56 -0.35 0.56
N ALA A 32 -8.28 -1.07 -0.53
CA ALA A 32 -7.88 -0.45 -1.78
C ALA A 32 -8.98 0.48 -2.35
N LYS A 33 -10.26 0.07 -2.24
CA LYS A 33 -11.38 0.84 -2.79
C LYS A 33 -11.68 2.07 -1.95
N ALA A 34 -11.75 1.89 -0.62
CA ALA A 34 -12.02 3.00 0.28
C ALA A 34 -10.92 4.07 0.21
N SER A 35 -9.65 3.64 0.27
CA SER A 35 -8.50 4.53 0.27
C SER A 35 -8.33 5.32 -1.04
N LEU A 36 -8.59 4.69 -2.20
CA LEU A 36 -8.58 5.42 -3.48
C LEU A 36 -9.78 6.37 -3.61
N GLY A 37 -10.96 5.98 -3.12
CA GLY A 37 -12.15 6.83 -3.15
C GLY A 37 -11.96 8.11 -2.36
N GLU A 38 -11.39 8.00 -1.16
CA GLU A 38 -11.04 9.17 -0.34
C GLU A 38 -9.97 10.04 -1.02
N LEU A 39 -8.94 9.44 -1.61
CA LEU A 39 -7.89 10.17 -2.33
C LEU A 39 -8.49 10.97 -3.49
N LEU A 40 -9.37 10.35 -4.28
CA LEU A 40 -10.02 10.99 -5.42
C LEU A 40 -10.88 12.18 -4.97
N SER A 41 -11.62 12.03 -3.87
CA SER A 41 -12.44 13.11 -3.30
C SER A 41 -11.63 14.32 -2.81
N ARG A 42 -10.36 14.14 -2.45
CA ARG A 42 -9.49 15.23 -1.97
C ARG A 42 -8.75 15.96 -3.10
N ILE A 43 -8.69 15.35 -4.30
CA ILE A 43 -7.96 15.88 -5.46
C ILE A 43 -8.91 16.50 -6.49
N SER A 44 -10.18 16.07 -6.50
CA SER A 44 -11.24 16.61 -7.37
C SER A 44 -11.82 17.90 -6.80
#